data_AF-A0A1J5VQ09-F1
#
_entry.id   AF-A0A1J5VQ09-F1
#
_cell.length_a   1.000
_cell.length_b   1.000
_cell.length_c   1.000
_cell.angle_alpha   90.00
_cell.angle_beta   90.00
_cell.angle_gamma   90.00
#
_symmetry.space_group_name_H-M   'P 1'
#
loop_
_entity.id
_entity.type
_entity.pdbx_description
1 polymer ?
#
loop_
_entity_poly.entity_id
_entity_poly.type
_entity_poly.pdbx_seq_one_letter_code
_entity_poly.pdbx_strand_id
1 'polypeptide(L)'
;MKAAPIVAVAAALGLGLGLSACSGDNDQDTTATTATQATSESVAPAAQQPTAEELNAVLMRATDASLPIEERVNTVQGGENVPELFDVMAQSQEESGANFQVVPPVLPGYTPDTVLATVSFTRPDSQPQLAEDVEFVFEDGVWKLSQVWACTLINNTLPPEQVPEMCMSSAPQPAAPAEEQPGEQPAGDYQQAPNL
;
A
#
# COMPACT_ATOMS: atom_id res chain seq x y z
N MET A 1 55.51 -5.74 -7.03
CA MET A 1 56.19 -4.45 -7.26
C MET A 1 55.25 -3.36 -6.73
N LYS A 2 55.66 -2.63 -5.68
CA LYS A 2 55.84 -1.15 -5.64
C LYS A 2 54.64 -0.35 -6.20
N ALA A 3 54.13 0.75 -5.62
CA ALA A 3 54.20 1.43 -4.32
C ALA A 3 53.23 2.62 -4.45
N ALA A 4 52.46 2.90 -3.38
CA ALA A 4 52.06 4.20 -2.80
C ALA A 4 51.50 5.42 -3.63
N PRO A 5 50.75 6.33 -2.96
CA PRO A 5 49.78 7.29 -3.52
C PRO A 5 50.23 8.77 -3.53
N ILE A 6 49.60 9.64 -4.34
CA ILE A 6 49.84 11.10 -4.41
C ILE A 6 48.51 11.85 -4.72
N VAL A 7 47.88 12.54 -3.76
CA VAL A 7 47.84 14.01 -3.47
C VAL A 7 46.95 14.88 -4.38
N ALA A 8 45.80 15.29 -3.80
CA ALA A 8 45.18 16.62 -3.61
C ALA A 8 45.11 17.76 -4.68
N VAL A 9 44.10 18.61 -4.45
CA VAL A 9 43.85 20.02 -4.90
C VAL A 9 43.07 20.14 -6.23
N ALA A 10 42.02 20.95 -6.44
CA ALA A 10 41.55 22.21 -5.85
C ALA A 10 40.03 22.42 -6.06
N ALA A 11 39.47 23.34 -5.27
CA ALA A 11 38.10 23.85 -5.35
C ALA A 11 37.80 24.72 -6.59
N ALA A 12 36.54 24.74 -7.02
CA ALA A 12 35.94 25.88 -7.71
C ALA A 12 34.45 26.00 -7.33
N LEU A 13 34.13 27.07 -6.59
CA LEU A 13 32.78 27.59 -6.39
C LEU A 13 32.37 28.37 -7.65
N GLY A 14 31.15 28.15 -8.14
CA GLY A 14 30.54 28.94 -9.21
C GLY A 14 29.02 28.99 -9.04
N LEU A 15 28.53 30.10 -8.49
CA LEU A 15 27.12 30.49 -8.47
C LEU A 15 26.71 30.99 -9.86
N GLY A 16 25.54 30.57 -10.34
CA GLY A 16 24.89 31.14 -11.53
C GLY A 16 23.38 30.97 -11.47
N LEU A 17 22.67 31.97 -10.95
CA LEU A 17 21.23 32.13 -11.14
C LEU A 17 20.99 32.69 -12.55
N GLY A 18 20.27 31.95 -13.38
CA GLY A 18 19.81 32.40 -14.70
C GLY A 18 18.29 32.49 -14.75
N LEU A 19 17.73 33.66 -14.44
CA LEU A 19 16.37 34.06 -14.80
C LEU A 19 16.40 34.59 -16.24
N SER A 20 16.00 33.79 -17.22
CA SER A 20 15.66 34.27 -18.55
C SER A 20 14.16 34.53 -18.63
N ALA A 21 13.77 35.74 -18.22
CA ALA A 21 12.56 36.39 -18.70
C ALA A 21 12.84 36.83 -20.16
N CYS A 22 12.28 36.12 -21.14
CA CYS A 22 12.32 36.55 -22.53
C CYS A 22 10.95 37.09 -22.94
N SER A 23 10.93 38.42 -23.03
CA SER A 23 9.94 39.25 -23.70
C SER A 23 9.74 38.82 -25.15
N GLY A 24 8.50 38.86 -25.61
CA GLY A 24 8.13 38.65 -27.00
C GLY A 24 6.70 39.13 -27.22
N ASP A 25 6.56 40.44 -27.46
CA ASP A 25 5.32 41.08 -27.90
C ASP A 25 5.31 41.09 -29.43
N ASN A 26 4.31 40.42 -30.04
CA ASN A 26 3.89 40.67 -31.42
C ASN A 26 2.45 40.17 -31.59
N ASP A 27 1.49 41.11 -31.57
CA ASP A 27 0.09 40.91 -31.92
C ASP A 27 -0.11 40.15 -33.23
N GLN A 28 -0.92 39.10 -33.20
CA GLN A 28 -1.76 38.66 -34.31
C GLN A 28 -3.04 38.05 -33.77
N ASP A 29 -4.16 38.63 -34.18
CA ASP A 29 -5.53 38.28 -33.88
C ASP A 29 -5.84 36.83 -34.33
N THR A 30 -6.22 35.95 -33.41
CA THR A 30 -6.94 34.71 -33.72
C THR A 30 -7.88 34.38 -32.56
N THR A 31 -9.15 34.66 -32.78
CA THR A 31 -10.28 34.20 -31.98
C THR A 31 -10.29 32.68 -31.74
N ALA A 32 -10.67 32.33 -30.50
CA ALA A 32 -11.22 31.07 -30.01
C ALA A 32 -10.23 29.92 -29.67
N THR A 33 -9.75 29.92 -28.42
CA THR A 33 -9.72 28.72 -27.56
C THR A 33 -9.73 29.19 -26.11
N THR A 34 -10.91 29.21 -25.49
CA THR A 34 -11.02 29.25 -24.02
C THR A 34 -11.18 27.80 -23.57
N ALA A 35 -10.06 27.06 -23.55
CA ALA A 35 -9.99 25.88 -22.71
C ALA A 35 -9.70 26.41 -21.30
N THR A 36 -10.68 26.31 -20.41
CA THR A 36 -10.48 26.39 -18.96
C THR A 36 -9.39 25.39 -18.61
N GLN A 37 -8.16 25.89 -18.43
CA GLN A 37 -7.15 25.16 -17.70
C GLN A 37 -7.46 25.42 -16.23
N ALA A 38 -7.97 24.38 -15.59
CA ALA A 38 -8.28 24.36 -14.17
C ALA A 38 -7.10 24.92 -13.38
N THR A 39 -7.42 25.84 -12.46
CA THR A 39 -6.59 26.19 -11.31
C THR A 39 -5.91 24.93 -10.79
N SER A 40 -4.61 24.80 -11.00
CA SER A 40 -3.80 23.87 -10.23
C SER A 40 -3.69 24.49 -8.85
N GLU A 41 -4.59 24.11 -7.95
CA GLU A 41 -4.52 24.47 -6.55
C GLU A 41 -3.21 23.88 -5.99
N SER A 42 -2.24 24.77 -5.74
CA SER A 42 -1.12 24.47 -4.88
C SER A 42 -1.66 24.36 -3.46
N VAL A 43 -1.84 23.12 -2.99
CA VAL A 43 -2.15 22.80 -1.61
C VAL A 43 -0.87 22.34 -0.91
N ALA A 44 -0.69 22.81 0.33
CA ALA A 44 0.45 22.60 1.23
C ALA A 44 0.92 21.13 1.30
N PRO A 45 2.18 20.85 1.68
CA PRO A 45 2.67 19.48 1.83
C PRO A 45 2.01 18.85 3.06
N ALA A 46 0.89 18.17 2.85
CA ALA A 46 0.53 17.03 3.68
C ALA A 46 1.72 16.06 3.63
N ALA A 47 1.97 15.28 4.68
CA ALA A 47 2.75 14.04 4.52
C ALA A 47 2.21 13.37 3.25
N GLN A 48 3.03 13.28 2.20
CA GLN A 48 2.51 13.21 0.82
C GLN A 48 1.63 11.98 0.68
N GLN A 49 0.32 12.19 0.60
CA GLN A 49 -0.63 11.11 0.37
C GLN A 49 -0.26 10.46 -0.98
N PRO A 50 -0.05 9.14 -1.02
CA PRO A 50 0.47 8.49 -2.20
C PRO A 50 -0.54 8.57 -3.33
N THR A 51 -0.02 8.66 -4.54
CA THR A 51 -0.77 8.51 -5.77
C THR A 51 -1.12 7.04 -6.00
N ALA A 52 -2.16 6.78 -6.79
CA ALA A 52 -2.48 5.41 -7.22
C ALA A 52 -1.31 4.77 -7.97
N GLU A 53 -0.52 5.55 -8.72
CA GLU A 53 0.65 5.09 -9.46
C GLU A 53 1.76 4.61 -8.52
N GLU A 54 2.03 5.34 -7.43
CA GLU A 54 3.00 4.94 -6.41
C GLU A 54 2.59 3.64 -5.72
N LEU A 55 1.31 3.50 -5.36
CA LEU A 55 0.78 2.26 -4.77
C LEU A 55 0.80 1.10 -5.79
N ASN A 56 0.54 1.37 -7.06
CA ASN A 56 0.65 0.37 -8.11
C ASN A 56 2.09 -0.14 -8.27
N ALA A 57 3.08 0.75 -8.13
CA ALA A 57 4.48 0.37 -8.13
C ALA A 57 4.86 -0.51 -6.92
N VAL A 58 4.16 -0.42 -5.79
CA VAL A 58 4.32 -1.37 -4.67
C VAL A 58 3.87 -2.77 -5.10
N LEU A 59 2.67 -2.88 -5.70
CA LEU A 59 2.13 -4.17 -6.16
C LEU A 59 2.99 -4.80 -7.26
N MET A 60 3.46 -3.99 -8.23
CA MET A 60 4.31 -4.48 -9.30
C MET A 60 5.66 -4.99 -8.80
N ARG A 61 6.30 -4.26 -7.87
CA ARG A 61 7.57 -4.70 -7.29
C ARG A 61 7.43 -5.99 -6.51
N ALA A 62 6.31 -6.21 -5.81
CA ALA A 62 6.07 -7.45 -5.06
C ALA A 62 6.19 -8.69 -5.96
N THR A 63 5.63 -8.64 -7.18
CA THR A 63 5.59 -9.78 -8.09
C THR A 63 6.69 -9.77 -9.16
N ASP A 64 7.63 -8.82 -9.09
CA ASP A 64 8.73 -8.73 -10.07
C ASP A 64 9.87 -9.68 -9.70
N ALA A 65 9.95 -10.82 -10.40
CA ALA A 65 11.00 -11.82 -10.19
C ALA A 65 12.41 -11.33 -10.58
N SER A 66 12.54 -10.20 -11.28
CA SER A 66 13.84 -9.62 -11.62
C SER A 66 14.47 -8.80 -10.50
N LEU A 67 13.67 -8.40 -9.49
CA LEU A 67 14.15 -7.64 -8.35
C LEU A 67 14.75 -8.54 -7.27
N PRO A 68 15.76 -8.06 -6.52
CA PRO A 68 16.25 -8.74 -5.34
C PRO A 68 15.13 -9.01 -4.34
N ILE A 69 15.20 -10.15 -3.65
CA ILE A 69 14.16 -10.51 -2.67
C ILE A 69 14.02 -9.46 -1.58
N GLU A 70 15.11 -8.80 -1.19
CA GLU A 70 15.16 -7.71 -0.21
C GLU A 70 14.27 -6.51 -0.60
N GLU A 71 14.16 -6.20 -1.89
CA GLU A 71 13.29 -5.13 -2.38
C GLU A 71 11.83 -5.56 -2.41
N ARG A 72 11.59 -6.83 -2.74
CA ARG A 72 10.25 -7.42 -2.86
C ARG A 72 9.61 -7.61 -1.49
N VAL A 73 10.34 -8.14 -0.51
CA VAL A 73 9.81 -8.31 0.86
C VAL A 73 9.45 -6.97 1.50
N ASN A 74 10.11 -5.88 1.10
CA ASN A 74 9.82 -4.54 1.59
C ASN A 74 8.53 -3.93 0.99
N THR A 75 7.81 -4.64 0.11
CA THR A 75 6.51 -4.16 -0.44
C THR A 75 5.31 -4.66 0.37
N VAL A 76 5.51 -5.53 1.36
CA VAL A 76 4.44 -6.07 2.22
C VAL A 76 4.88 -5.96 3.67
N GLN A 77 4.00 -5.50 4.55
CA GLN A 77 4.31 -5.45 5.97
C GLN A 77 4.59 -6.87 6.50
N GLY A 78 5.76 -7.04 7.14
CA GLY A 78 6.22 -8.34 7.62
C GLY A 78 6.67 -9.30 6.51
N GLY A 79 6.79 -8.86 5.26
CA GLY A 79 7.14 -9.72 4.12
C GLY A 79 8.48 -10.46 4.28
N GLU A 80 9.39 -9.93 5.10
CA GLU A 80 10.68 -10.55 5.41
C GLU A 80 10.55 -11.90 6.14
N ASN A 81 9.39 -12.17 6.75
CA ASN A 81 9.13 -13.43 7.43
C ASN A 81 8.85 -14.58 6.45
N VAL A 82 8.47 -14.28 5.20
CA VAL A 82 8.10 -15.30 4.19
C VAL A 82 8.59 -14.89 2.79
N PRO A 83 9.91 -14.82 2.57
CA PRO A 83 10.48 -14.41 1.29
C PRO A 83 10.11 -15.35 0.13
N GLU A 84 10.02 -16.66 0.40
CA GLU A 84 9.70 -17.69 -0.59
C GLU A 84 8.32 -17.52 -1.25
N LEU A 85 7.36 -16.90 -0.55
CA LEU A 85 6.03 -16.66 -1.10
C LEU A 85 6.07 -15.68 -2.27
N PHE A 86 7.01 -14.73 -2.28
CA PHE A 86 7.12 -13.78 -3.37
C PHE A 86 7.45 -14.49 -4.69
N ASP A 87 8.28 -15.54 -4.68
CA ASP A 87 8.58 -16.33 -5.87
C ASP A 87 7.37 -17.09 -6.39
N VAL A 88 6.57 -17.66 -5.47
CA VAL A 88 5.29 -18.30 -5.82
C VAL A 88 4.32 -17.28 -6.42
N MET A 89 4.24 -16.06 -5.86
CA MET A 89 3.38 -15.00 -6.39
C MET A 89 3.82 -14.54 -7.78
N ALA A 90 5.12 -14.35 -8.00
CA ALA A 90 5.66 -13.95 -9.30
C ALA A 90 5.40 -15.02 -10.37
N GLN A 91 5.67 -16.29 -10.05
CA GLN A 91 5.34 -17.42 -10.92
C GLN A 91 3.84 -17.48 -11.22
N SER A 92 2.99 -17.36 -10.19
CA SER A 92 1.54 -17.40 -10.36
C SER A 92 1.02 -16.27 -11.26
N GLN A 93 1.60 -15.07 -11.15
CA GLN A 93 1.26 -13.95 -12.02
C GLN A 93 1.65 -14.23 -13.49
N GLU A 94 2.86 -14.75 -13.72
CA GLU A 94 3.35 -15.12 -15.07
C GLU A 94 2.48 -16.21 -15.71
N GLU A 95 2.17 -17.27 -14.97
CA GLU A 95 1.37 -18.40 -15.45
C GLU A 95 -0.08 -18.02 -15.74
N SER A 96 -0.68 -17.17 -14.90
CA SER A 96 -2.08 -16.77 -15.04
C SER A 96 -2.30 -15.60 -15.99
N GLY A 97 -1.25 -14.84 -16.32
CA GLY A 97 -1.34 -13.58 -17.05
C GLY A 97 -2.13 -12.51 -16.30
N ALA A 98 -2.29 -12.65 -14.99
CA ALA A 98 -3.07 -11.72 -14.18
C ALA A 98 -2.38 -10.35 -14.06
N ASN A 99 -3.18 -9.30 -13.98
CA ASN A 99 -2.73 -7.93 -13.76
C ASN A 99 -3.48 -7.30 -12.60
N PHE A 100 -2.74 -6.55 -11.77
CA PHE A 100 -3.26 -5.76 -10.67
C PHE A 100 -3.05 -4.28 -10.99
N GLN A 101 -4.10 -3.48 -10.85
CA GLN A 101 -4.04 -2.04 -11.05
C GLN A 101 -4.72 -1.30 -9.92
N VAL A 102 -4.00 -0.39 -9.26
CA VAL A 102 -4.63 0.54 -8.31
C VAL A 102 -5.45 1.57 -9.08
N VAL A 103 -6.72 1.71 -8.70
CA VAL A 103 -7.68 2.63 -9.32
C VAL A 103 -7.93 3.80 -8.36
N PRO A 104 -7.84 5.07 -8.83
CA PRO A 104 -8.22 6.22 -8.03
C PRO A 104 -9.70 6.19 -7.61
N PRO A 105 -10.07 6.83 -6.48
CA PRO A 105 -9.23 7.63 -5.60
C PRO A 105 -8.47 6.80 -4.55
N VAL A 106 -7.37 7.36 -4.05
CA VAL A 106 -6.72 6.90 -2.81
C VAL A 106 -7.33 7.68 -1.65
N LEU A 107 -7.80 6.98 -0.62
CA LEU A 107 -8.48 7.56 0.54
C LEU A 107 -7.58 7.45 1.79
N PRO A 108 -7.72 8.35 2.78
CA PRO A 108 -7.10 8.16 4.08
C PRO A 108 -7.55 6.83 4.71
N GLY A 109 -6.63 6.14 5.39
CA GLY A 109 -6.89 4.86 6.03
C GLY A 109 -7.39 4.98 7.47
N TYR A 110 -7.41 3.85 8.17
CA TYR A 110 -7.88 3.77 9.55
C TYR A 110 -6.93 4.43 10.56
N THR A 111 -5.66 4.62 10.18
CA THR A 111 -4.64 5.28 11.00
C THR A 111 -3.93 6.37 10.20
N PRO A 112 -3.19 7.30 10.85
CA PRO A 112 -2.51 8.39 10.15
C PRO A 112 -1.49 7.94 9.09
N ASP A 113 -0.93 6.74 9.27
CA ASP A 113 0.10 6.19 8.40
C ASP A 113 -0.46 5.16 7.39
N THR A 114 -1.79 5.06 7.27
CA THR A 114 -2.43 4.15 6.31
C THR A 114 -3.29 4.88 5.28
N VAL A 115 -3.44 4.25 4.12
CA VAL A 115 -4.35 4.65 3.05
C VAL A 115 -5.14 3.45 2.54
N LEU A 116 -6.33 3.72 2.01
CA LEU A 116 -7.18 2.74 1.35
C LEU A 116 -7.24 3.03 -0.14
N ALA A 117 -7.19 1.99 -0.96
CA ALA A 117 -7.36 2.11 -2.40
C ALA A 117 -8.22 0.98 -2.95
N THR A 118 -8.74 1.18 -4.15
CA THR A 118 -9.38 0.10 -4.92
C THR A 118 -8.34 -0.54 -5.84
N VAL A 119 -8.25 -1.86 -5.86
CA VAL A 119 -7.39 -2.60 -6.78
C VAL A 119 -8.25 -3.38 -7.78
N SER A 120 -8.01 -3.14 -9.06
CA SER A 120 -8.57 -3.92 -10.15
C SER A 120 -7.70 -5.14 -10.43
N PHE A 121 -8.28 -6.32 -10.39
CA PHE A 121 -7.69 -7.58 -10.80
C PHE A 121 -8.27 -8.01 -12.15
N THR A 122 -7.40 -8.17 -13.15
CA THR A 122 -7.79 -8.60 -14.49
C THR A 122 -7.02 -9.85 -14.87
N ARG A 123 -7.70 -10.82 -15.48
CA ARG A 123 -7.07 -11.99 -16.13
C ARG A 123 -7.42 -12.02 -17.61
N PRO A 124 -6.60 -12.69 -18.43
CA PRO A 124 -6.99 -12.99 -19.80
C PRO A 124 -8.40 -13.61 -19.82
N ASP A 125 -9.22 -13.17 -20.77
CA ASP A 125 -10.58 -13.69 -21.00
C ASP A 125 -11.57 -13.55 -19.84
N SER A 126 -11.30 -12.68 -18.86
CA SER A 126 -12.17 -12.41 -17.71
C SER A 126 -12.51 -10.92 -17.57
N GLN A 127 -13.68 -10.59 -17.02
CA GLN A 127 -13.98 -9.20 -16.66
C GLN A 127 -13.15 -8.77 -15.43
N PRO A 128 -12.69 -7.50 -15.38
CA PRO A 128 -12.01 -6.96 -14.21
C PRO A 128 -12.85 -7.12 -12.94
N GLN A 129 -12.21 -7.60 -11.88
CA GLN A 129 -12.77 -7.67 -10.53
C GLN A 129 -12.18 -6.54 -9.71
N LEU A 130 -12.98 -5.92 -8.83
CA LEU A 130 -12.50 -4.86 -7.94
C LEU A 130 -12.40 -5.40 -6.52
N ALA A 131 -11.27 -5.15 -5.88
CA ALA A 131 -11.10 -5.28 -4.45
C ALA A 131 -11.08 -3.88 -3.84
N GLU A 132 -12.07 -3.60 -3.00
CA GLU A 132 -12.19 -2.33 -2.28
C GLU A 132 -11.43 -2.42 -0.94
N ASP A 133 -11.18 -1.25 -0.35
CA ASP A 133 -10.55 -1.12 0.97
C ASP A 133 -9.19 -1.85 1.09
N VAL A 134 -8.40 -1.82 0.02
CA VAL A 134 -7.03 -2.33 0.04
C VAL A 134 -6.16 -1.39 0.85
N GLU A 135 -5.75 -1.85 2.04
CA GLU A 135 -4.96 -1.03 2.95
C GLU A 135 -3.46 -1.13 2.64
N PHE A 136 -2.85 0.04 2.46
CA PHE A 136 -1.42 0.24 2.40
C PHE A 136 -0.95 1.01 3.64
N VAL A 137 0.21 0.63 4.16
CA VAL A 137 0.84 1.19 5.37
C VAL A 137 2.14 1.87 4.98
N PHE A 138 2.38 3.07 5.49
CA PHE A 138 3.66 3.75 5.39
C PHE A 138 4.54 3.35 6.57
N GLU A 139 5.60 2.60 6.30
CA GLU A 139 6.50 2.07 7.31
C GLU A 139 7.94 2.16 6.80
N ASP A 140 8.87 2.58 7.66
CA ASP A 140 10.28 2.75 7.32
C ASP A 140 10.56 3.66 6.10
N GLY A 141 9.68 4.63 5.86
CA GLY A 141 9.81 5.56 4.74
C GLY A 141 9.34 5.01 3.39
N VAL A 142 8.69 3.85 3.36
CA VAL A 142 8.14 3.23 2.15
C VAL A 142 6.68 2.82 2.34
N TRP A 143 5.90 2.86 1.25
CA TRP A 143 4.56 2.29 1.23
C TRP A 143 4.62 0.77 1.03
N LYS A 144 3.91 0.05 1.89
CA LYS A 144 3.80 -1.42 1.88
C LYS A 144 2.33 -1.81 1.84
N LEU A 145 2.01 -2.97 1.25
CA LEU A 145 0.71 -3.60 1.41
C LEU A 145 0.56 -4.08 2.86
N SER A 146 -0.58 -3.82 3.49
CA SER A 146 -0.82 -4.27 4.87
C SER A 146 -0.75 -5.80 4.98
N GLN A 147 -0.21 -6.29 6.11
CA GLN A 147 -0.13 -7.74 6.35
C GLN A 147 -1.52 -8.38 6.34
N VAL A 148 -2.53 -7.72 6.95
CA VAL A 148 -3.90 -8.22 7.02
C VAL A 148 -4.47 -8.45 5.62
N TRP A 149 -4.26 -7.49 4.72
CA TRP A 149 -4.79 -7.60 3.37
C TRP A 149 -4.00 -8.62 2.52
N ALA A 150 -2.67 -8.64 2.65
CA ALA A 150 -1.83 -9.68 2.03
C ALA A 150 -2.25 -11.09 2.48
N CYS A 151 -2.51 -11.28 3.77
CA CYS A 151 -3.00 -12.56 4.30
C CYS A 151 -4.41 -12.90 3.82
N THR A 152 -5.27 -11.92 3.59
CA THR A 152 -6.59 -12.14 2.99
C THR A 152 -6.45 -12.66 1.56
N LEU A 153 -5.54 -12.11 0.76
CA LEU A 153 -5.26 -12.67 -0.57
C LEU A 153 -4.76 -14.11 -0.49
N ILE A 154 -3.75 -14.35 0.33
CA ILE A 154 -3.12 -15.67 0.46
C ILE A 154 -4.13 -16.74 0.88
N ASN A 155 -4.99 -16.44 1.86
CA ASN A 155 -6.02 -17.37 2.32
C ASN A 155 -7.09 -17.69 1.26
N ASN A 156 -7.29 -16.79 0.29
CA ASN A 156 -8.25 -16.98 -0.80
C ASN A 156 -7.64 -17.65 -2.03
N THR A 157 -6.32 -17.57 -2.21
CA THR A 157 -5.63 -18.07 -3.41
C THR A 157 -4.88 -19.37 -3.16
N LEU A 158 -4.32 -19.56 -1.97
CA LEU A 158 -3.58 -20.76 -1.60
C LEU A 158 -4.46 -21.74 -0.81
N PRO A 159 -4.27 -23.06 -0.99
CA PRO A 159 -4.87 -24.04 -0.09
C PRO A 159 -4.31 -23.86 1.33
N PRO A 160 -5.05 -24.25 2.38
CA PRO A 160 -4.72 -23.96 3.78
C PRO A 160 -3.35 -24.53 4.22
N GLU A 161 -2.88 -25.61 3.57
CA GLU A 161 -1.57 -26.22 3.86
C GLU A 161 -0.37 -25.38 3.37
N GLN A 162 -0.61 -24.40 2.49
CA GLN A 162 0.40 -23.50 1.92
C GLN A 162 0.30 -22.08 2.48
N VAL A 163 -0.60 -21.83 3.43
CA VAL A 163 -0.76 -20.53 4.09
C VAL A 163 0.36 -20.36 5.13
N PRO A 164 1.15 -19.28 5.08
CA PRO A 164 2.21 -19.05 6.07
C PRO A 164 1.66 -18.78 7.47
N GLU A 165 2.42 -19.14 8.51
CA GLU A 165 1.99 -19.00 9.92
C GLU A 165 1.57 -17.56 10.29
N MET A 166 2.23 -16.55 9.71
CA MET A 166 1.89 -15.13 9.91
C MET A 166 0.47 -14.77 9.45
N CYS A 167 -0.13 -15.58 8.58
CA CYS A 167 -1.48 -15.40 8.05
C CYS A 167 -2.52 -16.29 8.72
N MET A 168 -2.10 -17.20 9.60
CA MET A 168 -3.00 -18.07 10.38
C MET A 168 -3.65 -17.32 11.56
N SER A 169 -3.02 -16.25 12.05
CA SER A 169 -3.56 -15.41 13.14
C SER A 169 -4.50 -14.29 12.65
N SER A 170 -4.60 -14.06 11.33
CA SER A 170 -5.52 -13.08 10.73
C SER A 170 -6.82 -13.70 10.22
N ALA A 171 -6.99 -15.03 10.30
CA ALA A 171 -8.29 -15.63 10.13
C ALA A 171 -9.24 -15.05 11.18
N PRO A 172 -10.51 -14.70 10.86
CA PRO A 172 -11.48 -14.44 11.90
C PRO A 172 -11.51 -15.70 12.77
N GLN A 173 -10.99 -15.59 13.99
CA GLN A 173 -11.19 -16.63 14.99
C GLN A 173 -12.69 -16.93 14.97
N PRO A 174 -13.12 -18.18 14.76
CA PRO A 174 -14.46 -18.56 15.12
C PRO A 174 -14.61 -18.07 16.55
N ALA A 175 -15.56 -17.16 16.78
CA ALA A 175 -15.82 -16.63 18.10
C ALA A 175 -15.82 -17.83 19.04
N ALA A 176 -14.83 -17.90 19.92
CA ALA A 176 -14.80 -18.96 20.91
C ALA A 176 -16.19 -18.92 21.54
N PRO A 177 -16.94 -20.04 21.57
CA PRO A 177 -18.23 -20.05 22.21
C PRO A 177 -18.00 -19.47 23.59
N ALA A 178 -18.69 -18.37 23.89
CA ALA A 178 -18.50 -17.58 25.09
C ALA A 178 -18.34 -18.56 26.24
N GLU A 179 -17.12 -18.67 26.79
CA GLU A 179 -16.90 -19.46 27.98
C GLU A 179 -17.76 -18.78 29.04
N GLU A 180 -18.87 -19.44 29.38
CA GLU A 180 -19.74 -19.09 30.48
C GLU A 180 -18.84 -18.91 31.71
N GLN A 181 -18.58 -17.66 32.09
CA GLN A 181 -17.86 -17.37 33.31
C GLN A 181 -18.67 -17.95 34.48
N PRO A 182 -18.11 -18.88 35.27
CA PRO A 182 -18.80 -19.39 36.43
C PRO A 182 -18.72 -18.34 37.53
N GLY A 183 -19.87 -17.78 37.89
CA GLY A 183 -20.08 -17.20 39.22
C GLY A 183 -20.50 -15.74 39.20
N GLU A 184 -21.79 -15.51 39.40
CA GLU A 184 -22.25 -14.63 40.48
C GLU A 184 -23.72 -14.95 40.75
N GLN A 185 -23.94 -15.84 41.72
CA GLN A 185 -25.23 -15.99 42.38
C GLN A 185 -25.45 -14.73 43.23
N PRO A 186 -26.55 -13.98 43.10
CA PRO A 186 -27.07 -13.26 44.25
C PRO A 186 -27.88 -14.26 45.09
N ALA A 187 -27.35 -14.57 46.28
CA ALA A 187 -28.08 -15.23 47.34
C ALA A 187 -29.38 -14.45 47.65
N GLY A 188 -30.44 -15.21 47.90
CA GLY A 188 -31.78 -14.69 48.13
C GLY A 188 -32.06 -14.14 49.53
N ASP A 189 -33.37 -13.88 49.70
CA ASP A 189 -34.10 -13.35 50.86
C ASP A 189 -33.89 -11.84 51.09
N TYR A 190 -34.94 -11.00 51.14
CA TYR A 190 -35.99 -11.06 52.17
C TYR A 190 -37.37 -10.58 51.68
N GLN A 191 -38.36 -11.40 52.03
CA GLN A 191 -39.68 -11.05 52.60
C GLN A 191 -40.91 -10.75 51.72
N GLN A 192 -41.94 -11.55 52.03
CA GLN A 192 -43.31 -11.59 51.54
C GLN A 192 -44.20 -10.41 51.99
N ALA A 193 -45.03 -9.95 51.03
CA ALA A 193 -46.50 -9.74 51.08
C ALA A 193 -47.11 -8.59 51.94
N PRO A 194 -48.41 -8.23 51.77
CA PRO A 194 -49.43 -8.64 50.78
C PRO A 194 -50.22 -7.48 50.09
N ASN A 195 -51.04 -7.89 49.09
CA ASN A 195 -52.25 -7.28 48.50
C ASN A 195 -52.71 -5.86 48.90
N LEU A 196 -53.04 -5.06 47.88
CA LEU A 196 -54.32 -4.37 47.68
C LEU A 196 -54.49 -3.97 46.21
#